data_AF-A0A2G2YMD8-F1
#
_entry.id   AF-A0A2G2YMD8-F1
#
_cell.length_a   1.000
_cell.length_b   1.000
_cell.length_c   1.000
_cell.angle_alpha   90.00
_cell.angle_beta   90.00
_cell.angle_gamma   90.00
#
_symmetry.space_group_name_H-M   'P 1'
#
loop_
_entity.id
_entity.type
_entity.pdbx_description
1 polymer ?
#
loop_
_entity_poly.entity_id
_entity_poly.type
_entity_poly.pdbx_seq_one_letter_code
_entity_poly.pdbx_strand_id
1 'polypeptide(L)'
;MSRRRCSRPSSEIQKLAKILPTYLDMSGFLDQKVHTYWSMIKAYWDKIANPFDVQYIKEIAQQTIGSLDCGPFVAAYAEYLSDGLQVPNDGLDAGLLRKRYATLLWKYG
;
A
#
# COMPACT_ATOMS: atom_id res chain seq x y z
N MET A 1 -11.47 12.87 -24.27
CA MET A 1 -10.36 13.35 -23.42
C MET A 1 -10.93 14.24 -22.32
N SER A 2 -10.84 13.84 -21.05
CA SER A 2 -11.33 14.63 -19.91
C SER A 2 -10.35 15.76 -19.59
N ARG A 3 -10.72 17.00 -19.90
CA ARG A 3 -9.99 18.21 -19.45
C ARG A 3 -10.15 18.31 -17.94
N ARG A 4 -9.13 17.90 -17.18
CA ARG A 4 -9.04 18.20 -15.75
C ARG A 4 -9.05 19.71 -15.58
N ARG A 5 -10.16 20.26 -15.10
CA ARG A 5 -10.23 21.67 -14.67
C ARG A 5 -9.52 21.74 -13.32
N CYS A 6 -8.28 22.19 -13.31
CA CYS A 6 -7.60 22.55 -12.07
C CYS A 6 -8.15 23.89 -11.58
N SER A 7 -9.13 23.82 -10.68
CA SER A 7 -9.66 24.98 -9.97
C SER A 7 -8.54 25.63 -9.16
N ARG A 8 -8.39 26.95 -9.28
CA ARG A 8 -7.44 27.71 -8.45
C ARG A 8 -7.83 27.53 -6.96
N PRO A 9 -6.89 27.18 -6.07
CA PRO A 9 -7.23 26.99 -4.65
C PRO A 9 -7.82 28.27 -4.05
N SER A 10 -8.85 28.13 -3.22
CA SER A 10 -9.45 29.26 -2.51
C SER A 10 -8.41 30.01 -1.66
N SER A 11 -8.63 31.30 -1.40
CA SER A 11 -7.74 32.14 -0.58
C SER A 11 -7.45 31.54 0.80
N GLU A 12 -8.42 30.83 1.38
CA GLU A 12 -8.34 30.17 2.67
C GLU A 12 -7.39 28.96 2.62
N ILE A 13 -7.47 28.16 1.55
CA ILE A 13 -6.58 27.01 1.32
C ILE A 13 -5.14 27.49 1.16
N GLN A 14 -4.93 28.60 0.45
CA GLN A 14 -3.60 29.19 0.29
C GLN A 14 -3.03 29.73 1.60
N LYS A 15 -3.87 30.27 2.50
CA LYS A 15 -3.45 30.71 3.84
C LYS A 15 -3.11 29.53 4.73
N LEU A 16 -3.96 28.49 4.75
CA LEU A 16 -3.72 27.27 5.52
C LEU A 16 -2.45 26.55 5.07
N ALA A 17 -2.22 26.42 3.77
CA ALA A 17 -1.02 25.79 3.23
C ALA A 17 0.29 26.48 3.68
N LYS A 18 0.24 27.77 4.03
CA LYS A 18 1.40 28.51 4.56
C LYS A 18 1.60 28.32 6.06
N ILE A 19 0.52 28.19 6.84
CA ILE A 19 0.57 28.14 8.31
C ILE A 19 0.73 26.70 8.81
N LEU A 20 0.15 25.73 8.09
CA LEU A 20 0.11 24.32 8.49
C LEU A 20 1.50 23.71 8.71
N PRO A 21 2.51 23.91 7.85
CA PRO A 21 3.84 23.35 8.09
C PRO A 21 4.47 23.87 9.39
N THR A 22 4.36 25.17 9.64
CA THR A 22 4.87 25.82 10.86
C THR A 22 4.16 25.33 12.11
N TYR A 23 2.84 25.14 12.05
CA TYR A 23 2.06 24.62 13.18
C TYR A 23 2.43 23.16 13.50
N LEU A 24 2.61 22.31 12.48
CA LEU A 24 3.00 20.91 12.67
C LEU A 24 4.42 20.78 13.24
N ASP A 25 5.32 21.69 12.86
CA ASP A 25 6.68 21.79 13.41
C ASP A 25 6.65 22.22 14.89
N MET A 26 5.97 23.33 15.21
CA MET A 26 5.88 23.85 16.59
C MET A 26 5.14 22.90 17.56
N SER A 27 4.16 22.14 17.07
CA SER A 27 3.45 21.15 17.89
C SER A 27 4.28 19.90 18.16
N GLY A 28 5.47 19.78 17.58
CA GLY A 28 6.30 18.57 17.69
C GLY A 28 5.69 17.35 16.99
N PHE A 29 4.71 17.56 16.10
CA PHE A 29 4.00 16.48 15.40
C PHE A 29 4.97 15.62 14.56
N LEU A 30 5.98 16.25 13.97
CA LEU A 30 7.01 15.56 13.18
C LEU A 30 8.14 14.97 14.05
N ASP A 31 8.38 15.55 15.22
CA ASP A 31 9.39 15.09 16.19
C ASP A 31 8.92 13.88 16.98
N GLN A 32 7.61 13.72 17.13
CA GLN A 32 6.99 12.55 17.75
C GLN A 32 7.02 11.36 16.77
N LYS A 33 8.21 10.91 16.38
CA LYS A 33 8.47 9.56 15.86
C LYS A 33 8.38 8.49 16.96
N VAL A 34 7.55 8.73 17.99
CA VAL A 34 7.11 7.65 18.86
C VAL A 34 6.37 6.72 17.91
N HIS A 35 7.04 5.63 17.53
CA HIS A 35 6.38 4.49 16.93
C HIS A 35 5.09 4.35 17.70
N THR A 36 3.96 4.57 17.04
CA THR A 36 2.66 4.35 17.64
C THR A 36 2.62 2.85 17.81
N TYR A 37 3.21 2.38 18.91
CA TYR A 37 3.25 0.99 19.29
C TYR A 37 1.82 0.78 19.74
N TRP A 38 0.96 0.43 18.77
CA TRP A 38 -0.47 0.21 18.97
C TRP A 38 -0.71 -0.73 20.16
N SER A 39 0.27 -1.58 20.44
CA SER A 39 0.34 -2.50 21.57
C SER A 39 0.54 -1.87 22.97
N MET A 40 0.89 -0.58 23.06
CA MET A 40 1.03 0.14 24.33
C MET A 40 -0.23 0.95 24.69
N ILE A 41 -1.20 1.05 23.77
CA ILE A 41 -2.48 1.72 23.99
C ILE A 41 -3.45 0.75 24.66
N LYS A 42 -3.82 1.03 25.92
CA LYS A 42 -4.70 0.18 26.75
C LYS A 42 -6.06 -0.15 26.08
N ALA A 43 -6.56 0.74 25.23
CA ALA A 43 -7.81 0.58 24.47
C ALA A 43 -7.70 -0.34 23.23
N TYR A 44 -6.49 -0.81 22.91
CA TYR A 44 -6.22 -1.76 21.83
C TYR A 44 -5.68 -3.09 22.36
N TRP A 45 -5.50 -3.25 23.67
CA TRP A 45 -4.87 -4.43 24.28
C TRP A 45 -5.69 -5.71 24.07
N ASP A 46 -7.01 -5.58 24.15
CA ASP A 46 -8.02 -6.58 23.79
C ASP A 46 -8.05 -6.92 22.29
N LYS A 47 -7.55 -6.02 21.43
CA LYS A 47 -7.44 -6.20 19.98
C LYS A 47 -6.10 -6.79 19.54
N ILE A 48 -5.11 -6.90 20.43
CA ILE A 48 -3.81 -7.55 20.14
C ILE A 48 -3.96 -9.07 20.11
N ALA A 49 -4.94 -9.63 20.82
CA ALA A 49 -5.37 -11.01 20.65
C ALA A 49 -6.10 -11.13 19.31
N ASN A 50 -5.36 -11.04 18.21
CA ASN A 50 -5.91 -11.28 16.88
C ASN A 50 -6.42 -12.73 16.88
N PRO A 51 -7.73 -12.99 16.69
CA PRO A 51 -8.28 -14.34 16.75
C PRO A 51 -7.84 -15.20 15.55
N PHE A 52 -7.16 -14.59 14.57
CA PHE A 52 -6.65 -15.23 13.39
C PHE A 52 -5.15 -15.46 13.48
N ASP A 53 -4.73 -16.67 13.09
CA ASP A 53 -3.33 -16.98 12.86
C ASP A 53 -2.81 -16.18 11.65
N VAL A 54 -1.95 -15.20 11.91
CA VAL A 54 -1.31 -14.39 10.87
C VAL A 54 0.08 -14.96 10.58
N GLN A 55 0.30 -15.40 9.36
CA GLN A 55 1.59 -15.88 8.90
C GLN A 55 2.30 -14.80 8.08
N TYR A 56 3.53 -14.47 8.48
CA TYR A 56 4.41 -13.60 7.69
C TYR A 56 5.32 -14.46 6.82
N ILE A 57 5.13 -14.40 5.51
CA ILE A 57 5.99 -15.07 4.53
C ILE A 57 7.10 -14.08 4.15
N LYS A 58 8.35 -14.45 4.43
CA LYS A 58 9.55 -13.69 4.05
C LYS A 58 10.12 -14.23 2.74
N GLU A 59 11.00 -13.46 2.13
CA GLU A 59 11.80 -13.89 0.97
C GLU A 59 10.97 -14.22 -0.29
N ILE A 60 9.76 -13.65 -0.41
CA ILE A 60 9.00 -13.71 -1.66
C ILE A 60 9.67 -12.84 -2.72
N ALA A 61 9.48 -13.22 -3.99
CA ALA A 61 9.87 -12.42 -5.15
C ALA A 61 9.46 -10.95 -4.97
N GLN A 62 10.34 -9.99 -5.22
CA GLN A 62 9.99 -8.57 -5.14
C GLN A 62 10.10 -7.91 -6.51
N GLN A 63 9.22 -6.94 -6.78
CA GLN A 63 9.41 -6.06 -7.92
C GLN A 63 10.61 -5.13 -7.70
N THR A 64 11.25 -4.70 -8.79
CA THR A 64 12.34 -3.73 -8.72
C THR A 64 11.85 -2.36 -8.21
N ILE A 65 12.72 -1.64 -7.50
CA ILE A 65 12.43 -0.29 -6.99
C ILE A 65 12.09 0.62 -8.17
N GLY A 66 10.97 1.35 -8.06
CA GLY A 66 10.47 2.22 -9.12
C GLY A 66 9.56 1.51 -10.15
N SER A 67 9.34 0.21 -10.02
CA SER A 67 8.38 -0.52 -10.86
C SER A 67 6.93 -0.17 -10.53
N LEU A 68 6.09 -0.10 -11.57
CA LEU A 68 4.64 0.12 -11.49
C LEU A 68 3.85 -1.20 -11.60
N ASP A 69 4.49 -2.33 -11.28
CA ASP A 69 3.94 -3.69 -11.44
C ASP A 69 3.32 -4.29 -10.18
N CYS A 70 2.99 -3.47 -9.18
CA CYS A 70 2.48 -3.98 -7.91
C CYS A 70 1.18 -4.77 -8.08
N GLY A 71 0.30 -4.35 -9.00
CA GLY A 71 -0.95 -5.04 -9.30
C GLY A 71 -0.74 -6.48 -9.79
N PRO A 72 -0.01 -6.70 -10.90
CA PRO A 72 0.32 -8.04 -11.39
C PRO A 72 0.99 -8.94 -10.34
N PHE A 73 1.92 -8.41 -9.52
CA PHE A 73 2.57 -9.17 -8.46
C PHE A 73 1.58 -9.60 -7.37
N VAL A 74 0.72 -8.69 -6.89
CA VAL A 74 -0.30 -9.01 -5.87
C VAL A 74 -1.28 -10.06 -6.39
N ALA A 75 -1.71 -9.93 -7.66
CA ALA A 75 -2.59 -10.92 -8.28
C ALA A 75 -1.93 -12.31 -8.34
N ALA A 76 -0.65 -12.37 -8.69
CA ALA A 76 0.11 -13.62 -8.70
C ALA A 76 0.22 -14.23 -7.31
N TYR A 77 0.56 -13.45 -6.27
CA TYR A 77 0.63 -13.98 -4.91
C TYR A 77 -0.72 -14.52 -4.43
N ALA A 78 -1.81 -13.81 -4.71
CA ALA A 78 -3.14 -14.27 -4.37
C ALA A 78 -3.49 -15.59 -5.08
N GLU A 79 -3.09 -15.75 -6.35
CA GLU A 79 -3.25 -16.99 -7.10
C GLU A 79 -2.50 -18.16 -6.46
N TYR A 80 -1.19 -18.01 -6.20
CA TYR A 80 -0.38 -19.04 -5.52
C TYR A 80 -0.96 -19.44 -4.16
N LEU A 81 -1.31 -18.44 -3.34
CA LEU A 81 -1.85 -18.69 -2.00
C LEU A 81 -3.24 -19.34 -2.03
N SER A 82 -4.07 -18.99 -3.02
CA SER A 82 -5.38 -19.61 -3.20
C SER A 82 -5.27 -21.10 -3.55
N ASP A 83 -4.25 -21.46 -4.32
CA ASP A 83 -3.94 -22.85 -4.67
C ASP A 83 -3.18 -23.59 -3.55
N GLY A 84 -2.91 -22.93 -2.42
CA GLY A 84 -2.13 -23.49 -1.30
C GLY A 84 -0.64 -23.69 -1.62
N LEU A 85 -0.14 -23.04 -2.67
CA LEU A 85 1.24 -23.12 -3.13
C LEU A 85 2.12 -22.09 -2.41
N GLN A 86 3.40 -22.42 -2.27
CA GLN A 86 4.39 -21.46 -1.80
C GLN A 86 4.62 -20.39 -2.88
N VAL A 87 4.60 -19.12 -2.46
CA VAL A 87 4.95 -18.01 -3.33
C VAL A 87 6.43 -18.14 -3.76
N PRO A 88 6.74 -18.05 -5.06
CA PRO A 88 8.10 -18.17 -5.54
C PRO A 88 9.02 -17.07 -4.96
N ASN A 89 10.27 -17.43 -4.72
CA ASN A 89 11.32 -16.52 -4.24
C ASN A 89 12.21 -16.00 -5.38
N ASP A 90 12.12 -16.59 -6.57
CA ASP A 90 12.71 -16.10 -7.80
C ASP A 90 11.90 -14.95 -8.42
N GLY A 91 12.51 -14.15 -9.29
CA GLY A 91 11.85 -12.98 -9.86
C GLY A 91 10.61 -13.32 -10.69
N LEU A 92 9.46 -12.71 -10.38
CA LEU A 92 8.27 -12.80 -11.23
C LEU A 92 8.40 -11.92 -12.47
N ASP A 93 8.08 -12.46 -13.64
CA ASP A 93 8.03 -11.69 -14.89
C ASP A 93 6.72 -10.90 -14.99
N ALA A 94 6.80 -9.61 -14.67
CA ALA A 94 5.71 -8.65 -14.81
C ALA A 94 5.08 -8.63 -16.22
N GLY A 95 5.91 -8.73 -17.26
CA GLY A 95 5.46 -8.69 -18.66
C GLY A 95 4.62 -9.90 -19.01
N LEU A 96 5.03 -11.09 -18.54
CA LEU A 96 4.28 -12.32 -18.69
C LEU A 96 2.96 -12.28 -17.89
N LEU A 97 3.01 -11.84 -16.64
CA LEU A 97 1.81 -11.70 -15.79
C LEU A 97 0.78 -10.75 -16.40
N ARG A 98 1.21 -9.58 -16.90
CA ARG A 98 0.32 -8.63 -17.60
C ARG A 98 -0.36 -9.27 -18.82
N LYS A 99 0.39 -9.99 -19.67
CA LYS A 99 -0.17 -10.68 -20.84
C LYS A 99 -1.18 -11.74 -20.43
N ARG A 100 -0.85 -12.55 -19.42
CA ARG A 100 -1.74 -13.60 -18.90
C ARG A 100 -3.03 -13.01 -18.36
N TYR A 101 -2.95 -12.05 -17.44
CA TYR A 101 -4.13 -11.45 -16.81
C TYR A 101 -4.95 -10.61 -17.79
N ALA A 102 -4.34 -9.92 -18.75
CA ALA A 102 -5.06 -9.26 -19.83
C ALA A 102 -5.84 -10.26 -20.70
N THR A 103 -5.24 -11.41 -21.01
CA THR A 103 -5.90 -12.48 -21.78
C THR A 103 -7.06 -13.09 -21.00
N LEU A 104 -6.89 -13.34 -19.70
CA LEU A 104 -7.96 -13.84 -18.84
C LEU A 104 -9.11 -12.83 -18.75
N LEU A 105 -8.79 -11.55 -18.54
CA LEU A 105 -9.78 -10.49 -18.49
C LEU A 105 -10.53 -10.35 -19.83
N TRP A 106 -9.86 -10.48 -20.97
CA TRP A 106 -10.51 -10.44 -22.29
C TRP A 106 -11.46 -11.64 -22.52
N LYS A 107 -11.12 -12.80 -21.98
CA LYS A 107 -11.94 -14.01 -22.15
C LYS A 107 -13.15 -14.07 -21.23
N TYR A 108 -13.07 -13.47 -20.04
CA TYR A 108 -14.03 -13.68 -18.96
C TYR A 108 -14.58 -12.40 -18.32
N GLY A 109 -14.08 -11.22 -18.69
CA GLY A 109 -14.53 -9.90 -18.19
C GLY A 109 -15.50 -9.21 -19.13
#